data_AF-A0A849S233-F1
#
_entry.id   AF-A0A849S233-F1
#
_cell.length_a   1.000
_cell.length_b   1.000
_cell.length_c   1.000
_cell.angle_alpha   90.00
_cell.angle_beta   90.00
_cell.angle_gamma   90.00
#
_symmetry.space_group_name_H-M   'P 1'
#
loop_
_entity.id
_entity.type
_entity.pdbx_description
1 polymer ?
#
loop_
_entity_poly.entity_id
_entity_poly.type
_entity_poly.pdbx_seq_one_letter_code
_entity_poly.pdbx_strand_id
1 'polypeptide(L)' 'MAQIARYHPVEFQFADERLKKIKVSASFDTHNLHLILNALQATFPIKAEWLDDRRITIAAAKR' A
#
# COMPACT_ATOMS: atom_id res chain seq x y z
N MET A 1 -2.28 0.35 6.62
CA MET A 1 -2.10 1.57 5.80
C MET A 1 -2.33 2.87 6.56
N ALA A 2 -3.30 2.96 7.49
CA ALA A 2 -3.53 4.18 8.27
C ALA A 2 -2.30 4.71 9.05
N GLN A 3 -1.36 3.83 9.45
CA GLN A 3 -0.09 4.26 10.04
C GLN A 3 0.88 4.89 9.03
N ILE A 4 0.95 4.37 7.79
CA ILE A 4 1.85 4.90 6.74
C ILE A 4 1.38 6.29 6.27
N ALA A 5 0.07 6.48 6.16
CA ALA A 5 -0.54 7.78 5.82
C ALA A 5 -0.31 8.88 6.88
N ARG A 6 0.20 8.54 8.07
CA ARG A 6 0.61 9.54 9.07
C ARG A 6 2.00 10.14 8.79
N TYR A 7 2.85 9.38 8.11
CA TYR A 7 4.23 9.79 7.80
C TYR A 7 4.38 10.33 6.37
N HIS A 8 3.43 10.01 5.49
CA HIS A 8 3.39 10.50 4.13
C HIS A 8 2.03 11.15 3.84
N PRO A 9 2.00 12.31 3.15
CA PRO A 9 0.75 12.97 2.75
C PRO A 9 0.09 12.24 1.57
N VAL A 10 -0.18 10.94 1.74
CA VAL A 10 -0.75 10.06 0.73
C VAL A 10 -2.03 9.41 1.25
N GLU A 11 -3.04 9.35 0.39
CA GLU A 11 -4.28 8.63 0.64
C GLU A 11 -4.22 7.27 -0.03
N PHE A 12 -4.61 6.23 0.71
CA PHE A 12 -4.72 4.87 0.19
C PHE A 12 -6.16 4.56 -0.14
N GLN A 13 -6.43 4.29 -1.42
CA GLN A 13 -7.70 3.73 -1.87
C GLN A 13 -7.55 2.24 -2.10
N PHE A 14 -8.51 1.45 -1.62
CA PHE A 14 -8.53 0.01 -1.84
C PHE A 14 -9.62 -0.32 -2.84
N ALA A 15 -9.24 -0.88 -4.00
CA ALA A 15 -10.18 -1.28 -5.03
C ALA A 15 -11.02 -2.51 -4.63
N ASP A 16 -10.54 -3.31 -3.66
CA ASP A 16 -11.23 -4.50 -3.16
C ASP A 16 -11.29 -4.49 -1.63
N GLU A 17 -12.50 -4.64 -1.06
CA GLU A 17 -12.72 -4.65 0.38
C GLU A 17 -12.03 -5.82 1.10
N ARG A 18 -11.73 -6.91 0.39
CA ARG A 18 -11.00 -8.06 0.95
C ARG A 18 -9.59 -7.66 1.37
N LEU A 19 -9.00 -6.67 0.70
CA LEU A 19 -7.66 -6.16 1.00
C LEU A 19 -7.62 -5.40 2.33
N LYS A 20 -8.74 -4.79 2.77
CA LYS A 20 -8.85 -4.12 4.07
C LYS A 20 -8.66 -5.09 5.25
N LYS A 21 -8.88 -6.39 5.03
CA LYS A 21 -8.76 -7.44 6.06
C LYS A 21 -7.36 -8.04 6.16
N ILE A 22 -6.45 -7.71 5.23
CA ILE A 22 -5.08 -8.21 5.26
C ILE A 22 -4.33 -7.53 6.41
N LYS A 23 -3.98 -8.33 7.43
CA LYS A 23 -3.11 -7.89 8.51
C LYS A 23 -1.67 -7.94 8.02
N VAL A 24 -1.05 -6.78 7.91
CA VAL A 24 0.37 -6.65 7.57
C VAL A 24 1.13 -6.39 8.86
N SER A 25 2.06 -7.28 9.18
CA SER A 25 2.99 -7.15 10.32
C SER A 25 4.41 -7.08 9.76
N ALA A 26 4.93 -5.86 9.56
CA ALA A 26 6.28 -5.66 9.07
C ALA A 26 6.82 -4.32 9.55
N SER A 27 8.13 -4.29 9.85
CA SER A 27 8.85 -3.07 10.21
C SER A 27 9.54 -2.53 8.97
N PHE A 28 9.26 -1.29 8.64
CA PHE A 28 9.87 -0.60 7.51
C PHE A 28 10.41 0.75 7.96
N ASP A 29 11.49 1.20 7.32
CA ASP A 29 11.93 2.59 7.44
C ASP A 29 10.88 3.49 6.76
N THR A 30 10.35 4.46 7.53
CA THR A 30 9.28 5.36 7.08
C THR A 30 9.74 6.40 6.07
N HIS A 31 11.02 6.50 5.72
CA HIS A 31 11.47 7.49 4.74
C HIS A 31 11.22 7.07 3.29
N ASN A 32 11.04 5.77 3.02
CA ASN A 32 10.95 5.26 1.65
C ASN A 32 9.65 4.50 1.39
N LEU A 33 8.59 5.25 1.12
CA LEU A 33 7.28 4.71 0.77
C LEU A 33 7.33 3.75 -0.42
N HIS A 34 8.19 4.03 -1.40
CA HIS A 34 8.33 3.17 -2.58
C HIS A 34 8.85 1.77 -2.19
N LEU A 35 9.81 1.70 -1.28
CA LEU A 35 10.34 0.43 -0.76
C LEU A 35 9.26 -0.36 0.00
N ILE A 36 8.42 0.33 0.79
CA ILE A 36 7.29 -0.27 1.50
C ILE A 36 6.30 -0.88 0.50
N LEU A 37 5.90 -0.12 -0.53
CA LEU A 37 4.96 -0.60 -1.55
C LEU A 37 5.53 -1.79 -2.32
N ASN A 38 6.81 -1.77 -2.68
CA ASN A 38 7.45 -2.88 -3.37
C ASN A 38 7.49 -4.14 -2.51
N ALA A 39 7.82 -4.03 -1.22
CA ALA A 39 7.81 -5.18 -0.31
C ALA A 39 6.40 -5.77 -0.15
N LEU A 40 5.38 -4.92 -0.08
CA LEU A 40 3.99 -5.35 0.02
C LEU A 40 3.53 -6.07 -1.26
N GLN A 41 3.89 -5.57 -2.43
CA GLN A 41 3.57 -6.20 -3.73
C GLN A 41 4.35 -7.51 -3.94
N ALA A 42 5.55 -7.65 -3.38
CA ALA A 42 6.32 -8.90 -3.42
C ALA A 42 5.74 -9.97 -2.49
N THR A 43 5.13 -9.56 -1.38
CA THR A 43 4.63 -10.47 -0.33
C THR A 43 3.17 -10.86 -0.52
N PHE A 44 2.35 -9.92 -0.98
CA PHE A 44 0.92 -10.10 -1.16
C PHE A 44 0.56 -10.00 -2.64
N PRO A 45 -0.47 -10.72 -3.12
CA PRO A 45 -0.96 -10.61 -4.49
C PRO A 45 -1.75 -9.30 -4.68
N ILE A 46 -1.08 -8.18 -4.47
CA ILE A 46 -1.61 -6.83 -4.60
C ILE A 46 -0.76 -6.04 -5.58
N LYS A 47 -1.37 -5.04 -6.19
CA LYS A 47 -0.70 -4.05 -7.01
C LYS A 47 -0.97 -2.68 -6.40
N ALA A 48 0.07 -1.88 -6.23
CA ALA A 48 -0.02 -0.51 -5.74
C ALA A 48 0.39 0.44 -6.87
N GLU A 49 -0.52 1.33 -7.25
CA GLU A 49 -0.29 2.29 -8.33
C GLU A 49 -0.60 3.71 -7.85
N TRP A 50 0.21 4.67 -8.28
CA TRP A 50 -0.04 6.08 -8.03
C TRP A 50 -1.14 6.55 -9.00
N LEU A 51 -2.22 7.08 -8.45
CA LEU A 51 -3.27 7.75 -9.20
C LEU A 51 -2.89 9.22 -9.48
N ASP A 52 -2.21 9.85 -8.53
CA ASP A 52 -1.60 11.18 -8.62
C ASP A 52 -0.55 11.37 -7.51
N ASP A 53 0.03 12.57 -7.37
CA ASP A 53 1.07 12.91 -6.38
C ASP A 53 0.70 12.62 -4.92
N ARG A 54 -0.58 12.42 -4.58
CA ARG A 54 -1.04 12.18 -3.21
C ARG A 54 -1.97 10.99 -3.07
N ARG A 55 -2.29 10.26 -4.13
CA ARG A 55 -3.24 9.15 -4.08
C ARG A 55 -2.62 7.87 -4.63
N ILE A 56 -2.70 6.81 -3.83
CA ILE A 56 -2.26 5.47 -4.19
C ILE A 56 -3.47 4.55 -4.18
N THR A 57 -3.70 3.85 -5.28
CA THR A 57 -4.66 2.76 -5.35
C THR A 57 -3.98 1.44 -5.06
N ILE A 58 -4.63 0.60 -4.25
CA ILE A 58 -4.23 -0.78 -3.97
C ILE A 58 -5.33 -1.70 -4.50
N ALA A 59 -4.98 -2.51 -5.49
CA ALA A 59 -5.86 -3.49 -6.11
C ALA A 59 -5.30 -4.90 -5.95
N ALA A 60 -6.14 -5.92 -6.09
CA ALA A 60 -5.66 -7.29 -6.19
C ALA A 60 -4.90 -7.45 -7.51
N ALA A 61 -3.70 -8.04 -7.46
CA ALA A 61 -3.00 -8.41 -8.67
C ALA A 61 -3.75 -9.61 -9.29
N LYS A 62 -4.37 -9.41 -10.47
CA LYS A 62 -4.84 -10.55 -11.28
C LYS A 62 -3.61 -11.39 -11.60
N ARG A 63 -3.57 -12.61 -11.05
CA ARG A 63 -2.64 -13.65 -11.50
C ARG A 63 -2.94 -14.04 -12.94
#